data_AF-A0A1F2S477-F1
#
_entry.id   AF-A0A1F2S477-F1
#
_cell.length_a   1.000
_cell.length_b   1.000
_cell.length_c   1.000
_cell.angle_alpha   90.00
_cell.angle_beta   90.00
_cell.angle_gamma   90.00
#
_symmetry.space_group_name_H-M   'P 1'
#
loop_
_entity.id
_entity.type
_entity.pdbx_description
1 polymer ?
#
loop_
_entity_poly.entity_id
_entity_poly.type
_entity_poly.pdbx_seq_one_letter_code
_entity_poly.pdbx_strand_id
1 'polypeptide(L)'
;MATLMPRVGGRYLAPIEVVRRVEAAFAYVETTAENTRKQVLEWMNQLAFVAAEGRAAADDNYLAQLEQLRNSARFVHFGDDLGGDGMLLSMLMIPQQPLIIEHPSDVQPEETQARIARRAAALGYQIVE
;
A
#
# COMPACT_ATOMS: atom_id res chain seq x y z
N MET A 1 1.16 -10.62 0.11
CA MET A 1 0.98 -9.26 0.70
C MET A 1 2.19 -8.94 1.57
N ALA A 2 2.70 -7.71 1.55
CA ALA A 2 3.78 -7.24 2.41
C ALA A 2 3.41 -5.91 3.07
N THR A 3 3.82 -5.72 4.33
CA THR A 3 3.57 -4.48 5.09
C THR A 3 4.87 -3.71 5.25
N LEU A 4 4.84 -2.41 5.00
CA LEU A 4 5.97 -1.50 5.15
C LEU A 4 5.69 -0.49 6.25
N MET A 5 6.65 -0.34 7.17
CA MET A 5 6.62 0.67 8.23
C MET A 5 7.86 1.58 8.13
N PRO A 6 7.77 2.84 8.60
CA PRO A 6 8.97 3.65 8.78
C PRO A 6 9.99 2.92 9.65
N ARG A 7 11.28 3.08 9.34
CA ARG A 7 12.36 2.61 10.24
C ARG A 7 12.23 3.27 11.61
N VAL A 8 12.84 2.66 12.63
CA VAL A 8 12.84 3.21 14.02
C VAL A 8 13.25 4.70 14.02
N GLY A 9 12.41 5.55 14.59
CA GLY A 9 12.60 7.01 14.61
C GLY A 9 12.16 7.75 13.33
N GLY A 10 11.76 7.02 12.29
CA GLY A 10 11.18 7.55 11.05
C GLY A 10 9.72 7.99 11.22
N ARG A 11 9.21 8.70 10.21
CA ARG A 11 7.83 9.18 10.17
C ARG A 11 7.11 8.62 8.95
N TYR A 12 5.80 8.45 9.06
CA TYR A 12 4.96 8.13 7.91
C TYR A 12 4.99 9.28 6.90
N LEU A 13 5.30 8.94 5.64
CA LEU A 13 5.22 9.87 4.53
C LEU A 13 3.75 10.14 4.18
N ALA A 14 3.47 11.38 3.75
CA ALA A 14 2.18 11.70 3.16
C ALA A 14 1.99 10.89 1.86
N PRO A 15 0.78 10.41 1.52
CA PRO A 15 0.54 9.61 0.33
C PRO A 15 1.08 10.23 -0.97
N ILE A 16 0.97 11.56 -1.13
CA ILE A 16 1.52 12.27 -2.30
C ILE A 16 3.05 12.15 -2.41
N GLU A 17 3.77 12.17 -1.28
CA GLU A 17 5.22 12.01 -1.25
C GLU A 17 5.62 10.55 -1.54
N VAL A 18 4.82 9.59 -1.09
CA VAL A 18 5.01 8.18 -1.45
C VAL A 18 4.88 8.00 -2.96
N VAL A 19 3.80 8.50 -3.57
CA VAL A 19 3.57 8.43 -5.02
C VAL A 19 4.72 9.07 -5.79
N ARG A 20 5.14 10.28 -5.44
CA ARG A 20 6.29 10.97 -6.07
C ARG A 20 7.56 10.12 -6.04
N ARG A 21 7.83 9.42 -4.93
CA ARG A 21 8.96 8.49 -4.83
C ARG A 21 8.75 7.20 -5.61
N VAL A 22 7.51 6.75 -5.85
CA VAL A 22 7.22 5.60 -6.73
C VAL A 22 7.56 6.00 -8.16
N GLU A 23 7.05 7.12 -8.63
CA GLU A 23 7.26 7.63 -9.98
C GLU A 23 8.75 7.83 -10.30
N ALA A 24 9.55 8.24 -9.33
CA ALA A 24 11.00 8.36 -9.49
C ALA A 24 11.76 7.02 -9.58
N ALA A 25 11.15 5.90 -9.18
CA ALA A 25 11.80 4.61 -9.02
C ALA A 25 11.29 3.52 -9.97
N PHE A 26 10.19 3.75 -10.68
CA PHE A 26 9.52 2.77 -11.53
C PHE A 26 9.18 3.37 -12.89
N ALA A 27 9.31 2.58 -13.95
CA ALA A 27 9.02 3.03 -15.31
C ALA A 27 7.52 3.23 -15.55
N TYR A 28 6.69 2.49 -14.83
CA TYR A 28 5.24 2.60 -14.89
C TYR A 28 4.65 2.86 -13.51
N VAL A 29 3.79 3.87 -13.43
CA VAL A 29 2.96 4.18 -12.27
C VAL A 29 1.59 4.64 -12.78
N GLU A 30 0.54 4.02 -12.27
CA GLU A 30 -0.85 4.42 -12.54
C GLU A 30 -1.56 4.74 -11.23
N THR A 31 -2.17 5.93 -11.21
CA THR A 31 -3.04 6.41 -10.15
C THR A 31 -4.27 7.06 -10.76
N THR A 32 -5.46 6.53 -10.50
CA THR A 32 -6.71 7.19 -10.89
C THR A 32 -7.56 7.45 -9.66
N ALA A 33 -8.33 8.55 -9.69
CA ALA A 33 -9.24 8.90 -8.59
C ALA A 33 -10.32 7.83 -8.40
N GLU A 34 -10.76 7.20 -9.49
CA GLU A 34 -11.75 6.12 -9.48
C GLU A 34 -11.18 4.84 -8.87
N ASN A 35 -9.99 4.38 -9.31
CA ASN A 35 -9.33 3.20 -8.73
C ASN A 35 -8.99 3.43 -7.26
N THR A 36 -8.50 4.64 -6.91
CA THR A 36 -8.26 5.00 -5.51
C THR A 36 -9.53 4.85 -4.69
N ARG A 37 -10.65 5.44 -5.13
CA ARG A 37 -11.89 5.40 -4.35
C ARG A 37 -12.40 3.97 -4.16
N LYS A 38 -12.42 3.17 -5.24
CA LYS A 38 -12.91 1.79 -5.20
C LYS A 38 -12.03 0.90 -4.30
N GLN A 39 -10.72 0.91 -4.53
CA GLN A 39 -9.79 0.03 -3.84
C GLN A 39 -9.63 0.40 -2.36
N VAL A 40 -9.59 1.71 -2.05
CA VAL A 40 -9.58 2.18 -0.65
C VAL A 40 -10.84 1.71 0.08
N LEU A 41 -12.03 1.83 -0.54
CA LEU A 41 -13.28 1.37 0.07
C LEU A 41 -13.28 -0.15 0.31
N GLU A 42 -12.87 -0.93 -0.68
CA GLU A 42 -12.82 -2.39 -0.58
C GLU A 42 -11.91 -2.84 0.57
N TRP A 43 -10.72 -2.26 0.65
CA TRP A 43 -9.77 -2.58 1.70
C TRP A 43 -10.21 -2.09 3.09
N MET A 44 -10.81 -0.91 3.19
CA MET A 44 -11.38 -0.44 4.45
C MET A 44 -12.50 -1.38 4.93
N ASN A 45 -13.32 -1.90 4.01
CA ASN A 45 -14.33 -2.90 4.34
C ASN A 45 -13.71 -4.22 4.81
N GLN A 46 -12.63 -4.67 4.17
CA GLN A 46 -11.90 -5.87 4.62
C GLN A 46 -11.31 -5.66 6.04
N LEU A 47 -10.70 -4.50 6.30
CA LEU A 47 -10.18 -4.16 7.62
C LEU A 47 -11.30 -4.11 8.68
N ALA A 48 -12.45 -3.51 8.35
CA ALA A 48 -13.61 -3.46 9.23
C ALA A 48 -14.21 -4.86 9.48
N PHE A 49 -14.24 -5.71 8.47
CA PHE A 49 -14.72 -7.09 8.60
C PHE A 49 -13.82 -7.91 9.53
N VAL A 50 -12.50 -7.84 9.36
CA VAL A 50 -11.53 -8.53 10.22
C VAL A 50 -11.57 -8.02 11.67
N ALA A 51 -11.82 -6.71 11.85
CA ALA A 51 -12.06 -6.10 13.16
C ALA A 51 -13.31 -6.65 13.85
N ALA A 52 -14.43 -6.68 13.13
CA ALA A 52 -15.72 -7.14 13.64
C ALA A 52 -15.74 -8.64 14.01
N GLU A 53 -14.95 -9.47 13.32
CA GLU A 53 -14.77 -10.89 13.68
C GLU A 53 -13.92 -11.12 14.94
N GLY A 54 -13.47 -10.05 15.62
CA GLY A 54 -12.67 -10.14 16.84
C GLY A 54 -11.23 -10.65 16.62
N ARG A 55 -10.79 -10.71 15.35
CA ARG A 55 -9.47 -11.21 14.95
C ARG A 55 -8.42 -10.11 14.85
N ALA A 56 -8.83 -8.84 14.80
CA ALA A 56 -7.93 -7.68 14.86
C ALA A 56 -8.35 -6.71 15.98
N ALA A 57 -7.37 -6.11 16.64
CA ALA A 57 -7.52 -5.09 17.68
C ALA A 57 -7.96 -3.72 17.13
N ALA A 58 -8.85 -3.71 16.14
CA ALA A 58 -9.41 -2.49 15.59
C ALA A 58 -10.70 -2.16 16.37
N ASP A 59 -10.57 -1.27 17.34
CA ASP A 59 -11.71 -0.72 18.07
C ASP A 59 -12.52 0.23 17.16
N ASP A 60 -13.73 0.58 17.59
CA ASP A 60 -14.60 1.52 16.84
C ASP A 60 -13.91 2.86 16.56
N ASN A 61 -12.95 3.27 17.41
CA ASN A 61 -12.16 4.49 17.22
C ASN A 61 -11.23 4.38 16.01
N TYR A 62 -10.58 3.23 15.82
CA TYR A 62 -9.74 2.97 14.66
C TYR A 62 -10.55 2.99 13.36
N LEU A 63 -11.76 2.41 13.34
CA LEU A 63 -12.63 2.46 12.17
C LEU A 63 -13.11 3.88 11.85
N ALA A 64 -13.47 4.65 12.88
CA ALA A 64 -13.84 6.06 12.72
C ALA A 64 -12.66 6.90 12.18
N GLN A 65 -11.43 6.62 12.64
CA GLN A 65 -10.22 7.27 12.15
C GLN A 65 -9.96 6.93 10.67
N LEU A 66 -10.10 5.66 10.28
CA LEU A 66 -9.93 5.24 8.88
C LEU A 66 -10.92 5.97 7.96
N GLU A 67 -12.20 6.10 8.37
CA GLU A 67 -13.21 6.80 7.57
C GLU A 67 -12.85 8.27 7.33
N GLN A 68 -12.28 8.95 8.32
CA GLN A 68 -11.79 10.33 8.16
C GLN A 68 -10.61 10.42 7.18
N LEU A 69 -9.75 9.40 7.17
CA LEU A 69 -8.54 9.35 6.34
C LEU A 69 -8.81 8.92 4.89
N ARG A 70 -9.97 8.31 4.61
CA ARG A 70 -10.35 7.77 3.29
C ARG A 70 -10.09 8.72 2.13
N ASN A 71 -10.48 9.99 2.25
CA ASN A 71 -10.35 10.98 1.17
C ASN A 71 -8.89 11.35 0.87
N SER A 72 -8.01 11.15 1.85
CA SER A 72 -6.58 11.40 1.73
C SER A 72 -5.79 10.15 1.36
N ALA A 73 -6.41 8.97 1.41
CA ALA A 73 -5.79 7.73 1.00
C ALA A 73 -5.58 7.68 -0.52
N ARG A 74 -4.57 6.92 -0.95
CA ARG A 74 -4.21 6.73 -2.36
C ARG A 74 -3.97 5.26 -2.64
N PHE A 75 -4.29 4.83 -3.84
CA PHE A 75 -3.99 3.49 -4.33
C PHE A 75 -3.29 3.61 -5.68
N VAL A 76 -2.20 2.88 -5.86
CA VAL A 76 -1.40 2.93 -7.09
C VAL A 76 -1.00 1.55 -7.57
N HIS A 77 -0.97 1.40 -8.89
CA HIS A 77 -0.29 0.30 -9.57
C HIS A 77 1.07 0.76 -10.07
N PHE A 78 2.10 -0.07 -9.94
CA PHE A 78 3.45 0.31 -10.35
C PHE A 78 4.31 -0.90 -10.73
N GLY A 79 5.26 -0.69 -11.65
CA GLY A 79 6.13 -1.75 -12.17
C GLY A 79 7.28 -1.21 -13.03
N ASP A 80 8.23 -2.09 -13.37
CA ASP A 80 9.40 -1.70 -14.19
C ASP A 80 9.17 -1.87 -15.70
N ASP A 81 8.15 -2.63 -16.12
CA ASP A 81 7.81 -2.88 -17.52
C ASP A 81 6.31 -3.16 -17.68
N LEU A 82 5.71 -2.71 -18.78
CA LEU A 82 4.33 -2.99 -19.21
C LEU A 82 4.26 -4.09 -20.29
N GLY A 83 5.39 -4.70 -20.65
CA GLY A 83 5.44 -5.84 -21.57
C GLY A 83 4.71 -7.09 -21.06
N GLY A 84 4.70 -8.16 -21.87
CA GLY A 84 3.91 -9.38 -21.62
C GLY A 84 4.21 -10.11 -20.30
N ASP A 85 5.40 -9.90 -19.73
CA ASP A 85 5.84 -10.46 -18.43
C ASP A 85 6.02 -9.36 -17.36
N GLY A 86 5.50 -8.16 -17.63
CA GLY A 86 5.60 -6.99 -16.78
C GLY A 86 4.78 -7.16 -15.50
N MET A 87 5.45 -7.38 -14.37
CA MET A 87 4.78 -7.55 -13.10
C MET A 87 4.35 -6.19 -12.49
N LEU A 88 3.04 -6.01 -12.30
CA LEU A 88 2.45 -4.85 -11.64
C LEU A 88 2.19 -5.13 -10.16
N LEU A 89 2.80 -4.32 -9.29
CA LEU A 89 2.50 -4.28 -7.87
C LEU A 89 1.40 -3.26 -7.58
N SER A 90 0.65 -3.51 -6.53
CA SER A 90 -0.39 -2.61 -6.02
C SER A 90 0.02 -2.10 -4.64
N MET A 91 -0.21 -0.83 -4.34
CA MET A 91 0.06 -0.26 -3.02
C MET A 91 -1.09 0.61 -2.53
N LEU A 92 -1.56 0.33 -1.31
CA LEU A 92 -2.44 1.23 -0.58
C LEU A 92 -1.62 2.13 0.36
N MET A 93 -1.93 3.41 0.34
CA MET A 93 -1.37 4.44 1.21
C MET A 93 -2.49 5.13 1.97
N ILE A 94 -2.60 4.86 3.26
CA ILE A 94 -3.46 5.63 4.17
C ILE A 94 -2.54 6.52 5.02
N PRO A 95 -2.82 7.83 5.18
CA PRO A 95 -1.98 8.69 6.01
C PRO A 95 -1.79 8.11 7.43
N GLN A 96 -0.56 8.20 7.94
CA GLN A 96 -0.19 7.73 9.29
C GLN A 96 -0.38 6.22 9.53
N GLN A 97 -0.60 5.43 8.48
CA GLN A 97 -0.73 3.98 8.55
C GLN A 97 0.44 3.30 7.82
N PRO A 98 0.72 2.02 8.13
CA PRO A 98 1.62 1.20 7.33
C PRO A 98 1.21 1.20 5.86
N LEU A 99 2.20 1.15 4.97
CA LEU A 99 1.93 0.93 3.55
C LEU A 99 1.76 -0.57 3.34
N ILE A 100 0.79 -0.94 2.54
CA ILE A 100 0.53 -2.35 2.26
C ILE A 100 0.71 -2.53 0.76
N ILE A 101 1.55 -3.50 0.41
CA ILE A 101 1.86 -3.86 -0.96
C ILE A 101 1.26 -5.23 -1.26
N GLU A 102 0.50 -5.29 -2.35
CA GLU A 102 -0.02 -6.52 -2.90
C GLU A 102 0.64 -6.82 -4.24
N HIS A 103 0.80 -8.10 -4.49
CA HIS A 103 1.18 -8.64 -5.78
C HIS A 103 -0.03 -9.35 -6.39
N PRO A 104 -0.10 -9.49 -7.73
CA PRO A 104 -1.08 -10.33 -8.41
C PRO A 104 -1.12 -11.73 -7.81
N SER A 105 -2.34 -12.29 -7.72
CA SER A 105 -2.61 -13.58 -7.08
C SER A 105 -1.96 -14.77 -7.80
N ASP A 106 -1.65 -14.59 -9.08
CA ASP A 106 -1.00 -15.56 -9.96
C ASP A 106 0.53 -15.53 -9.88
N VAL A 107 1.11 -14.59 -9.13
CA VAL A 107 2.56 -14.46 -8.98
C VAL A 107 3.02 -14.84 -7.58
N GLN A 108 4.10 -15.62 -7.50
CA GLN A 108 4.66 -16.05 -6.23
C GLN A 108 5.28 -14.87 -5.45
N PRO A 109 5.07 -14.78 -4.11
CA PRO A 109 5.63 -13.72 -3.30
C PRO A 109 7.16 -13.55 -3.44
N GLU A 110 7.88 -14.65 -3.64
CA GLU A 110 9.34 -14.69 -3.81
C GLU A 110 9.80 -13.89 -5.03
N GLU A 111 9.03 -13.93 -6.12
CA GLU A 111 9.31 -13.19 -7.36
C GLU A 111 9.14 -11.67 -7.18
N THR A 112 8.34 -11.26 -6.18
CA THR A 112 8.09 -9.85 -5.86
C THR A 112 9.03 -9.28 -4.81
N GLN A 113 9.68 -10.15 -4.04
CA GLN A 113 10.35 -9.75 -2.81
C GLN A 113 11.49 -8.77 -3.06
N ALA A 114 12.28 -8.99 -4.13
CA ALA A 114 13.36 -8.07 -4.51
C ALA A 114 12.83 -6.67 -4.87
N ARG A 115 11.68 -6.60 -5.55
CA ARG A 115 11.03 -5.32 -5.92
C ARG A 115 10.46 -4.61 -4.69
N ILE A 116 9.83 -5.36 -3.79
CA ILE A 116 9.30 -4.86 -2.51
C ILE A 116 10.45 -4.35 -1.63
N ALA A 117 11.57 -5.06 -1.55
CA ALA A 117 12.77 -4.64 -0.81
C ALA A 117 13.38 -3.36 -1.38
N ARG A 118 13.54 -3.28 -2.71
CA ARG A 118 13.99 -2.05 -3.40
C ARG A 118 13.06 -0.88 -3.09
N ARG A 119 11.75 -1.13 -3.05
CA ARG A 119 10.74 -0.11 -2.70
C ARG A 119 10.86 0.35 -1.25
N ALA A 120 10.97 -0.58 -0.31
CA ALA A 120 11.17 -0.28 1.11
C ALA A 120 12.38 0.65 1.29
N ALA A 121 13.49 0.34 0.62
CA ALA A 121 14.71 1.14 0.64
C ALA A 121 14.48 2.56 0.08
N ALA A 122 13.86 2.69 -1.10
CA ALA A 122 13.56 3.99 -1.72
C ALA A 122 12.66 4.88 -0.85
N LEU A 123 11.79 4.27 -0.04
CA LEU A 123 10.93 4.98 0.88
C LEU A 123 11.58 5.29 2.23
N GLY A 124 12.70 4.65 2.57
CA GLY A 124 13.25 4.68 3.93
C GLY A 124 12.44 3.87 4.93
N TYR A 125 11.68 2.89 4.44
CA TYR A 125 10.84 2.00 5.21
C TYR A 125 11.55 0.65 5.43
N GLN A 126 11.00 -0.14 6.34
CA GLN A 126 11.34 -1.54 6.57
C GLN A 126 10.13 -2.42 6.27
N ILE A 127 10.38 -3.63 5.81
CA ILE A 127 9.35 -4.67 5.65
C ILE A 127 9.12 -5.30 7.03
N VAL A 128 7.86 -5.44 7.42
CA VAL A 128 7.45 -6.19 8.62
C VAL A 128 6.62 -7.38 8.17
N GLU A 129 6.96 -8.56 8.70
CA GLU A 129 6.25 -9.83 8.50
C GLU A 129 5.10 -9.97 9.50
#